data_AF-A0A537JFT4-F1
#
_entry.id   AF-A0A537JFT4-F1
#
_cell.length_a   1.000
_cell.length_b   1.000
_cell.length_c   1.000
_cell.angle_alpha   90.00
_cell.angle_beta   90.00
_cell.angle_gamma   90.00
#
_symmetry.space_group_name_H-M   'P 1'
#
loop_
_entity.id
_entity.type
_entity.pdbx_description
1 polymer ?
#
loop_
_entity_poly.entity_id
_entity_poly.type
_entity_poly.pdbx_seq_one_letter_code
_entity_poly.pdbx_strand_id
1 'polypeptide(L)'
;ACGHAGVMIVDISDPRRPRTVSAVSWDPPYTAPTHTFLPVPHLIRNRRFAVVTDEDVTDDVLEDPPAFMWILDITNEARPVPVATYHVDPAGLAVPGHRFGAHQPWEHVRKDNIVFLAWFSGGVRAVDISNPYRPREVAAYIPPAGQGRPVAQTNDVFVDHRGFVYAIDRYEGLSVLEFRWAE
;
A
#
# COMPACT_ATOMS: atom_id res chain seq x y z
N ALA A 1 7.63 10.88 14.51
CA ALA A 1 7.54 11.32 13.09
C ALA A 1 6.09 11.60 12.76
N CYS A 2 5.78 12.34 11.68
CA CYS A 2 4.39 12.61 11.28
C CYS A 2 3.59 11.35 10.91
N GLY A 3 4.26 10.25 10.52
CA GLY A 3 3.60 8.99 10.17
C GLY A 3 2.78 8.33 11.30
N HIS A 4 3.06 8.65 12.57
CA HIS A 4 2.27 8.14 13.70
C HIS A 4 0.98 8.96 13.95
N ALA A 5 0.82 10.10 13.28
CA ALA A 5 -0.41 10.88 13.34
C ALA A 5 -1.57 10.24 12.56
N GLY A 6 -1.29 9.16 11.82
CA GLY A 6 -2.25 8.45 10.98
C GLY A 6 -2.66 9.26 9.77
N VAL A 7 -3.97 9.28 9.50
CA VAL A 7 -4.57 9.89 8.32
C VAL A 7 -5.36 11.13 8.72
N MET A 8 -5.28 12.18 7.90
CA MET A 8 -6.12 13.37 8.01
C MET A 8 -6.84 13.66 6.69
N ILE A 9 -8.13 13.95 6.77
CA ILE A 9 -8.87 14.56 5.65
C ILE A 9 -8.91 16.05 5.91
N VAL A 10 -8.40 16.84 4.96
CA VAL A 10 -8.29 18.29 5.07
C VAL A 10 -9.10 18.93 3.95
N ASP A 11 -10.04 19.77 4.33
CA ASP A 11 -10.78 20.64 3.41
C ASP A 11 -9.85 21.76 2.95
N ILE A 12 -9.53 21.73 1.66
CA ILE A 12 -8.68 22.71 0.97
C ILE A 12 -9.46 23.48 -0.10
N SER A 13 -10.80 23.59 0.02
CA SER A 13 -11.61 24.34 -0.95
C SER A 13 -11.20 25.81 -1.06
N ASP A 14 -10.72 26.40 0.05
CA ASP A 14 -9.91 27.61 0.04
C ASP A 14 -8.49 27.25 0.52
N PRO A 15 -7.48 27.19 -0.37
CA PRO A 15 -6.12 26.79 0.01
C PRO A 15 -5.46 27.77 0.99
N ARG A 16 -6.01 28.97 1.17
CA ARG A 16 -5.52 29.95 2.15
C ARG A 16 -6.05 29.69 3.56
N ARG A 17 -7.07 28.84 3.69
CA ARG A 17 -7.76 28.53 4.96
C ARG A 17 -8.04 27.02 5.08
N PRO A 18 -6.99 26.17 5.09
CA PRO A 18 -7.17 24.73 5.23
C PRO A 18 -7.85 24.40 6.57
N ARG A 19 -8.76 23.42 6.55
CA ARG A 19 -9.48 22.98 7.74
C ARG A 19 -9.49 21.46 7.82
N THR A 20 -8.99 20.90 8.91
CA THR A 20 -9.12 19.47 9.17
C THR A 20 -10.59 19.09 9.33
N VAL A 21 -11.06 18.15 8.51
CA VAL A 21 -12.40 17.56 8.55
C VAL A 21 -12.42 16.42 9.56
N SER A 22 -11.43 15.55 9.50
CA SER A 22 -11.26 14.40 10.40
C SER A 22 -9.81 13.97 10.48
N ALA A 23 -9.46 13.27 11.57
CA ALA A 23 -8.22 12.53 11.71
C ALA A 23 -8.51 11.14 12.29
N VAL A 24 -7.75 10.13 11.86
CA VAL A 24 -7.80 8.76 12.41
C VAL A 24 -6.38 8.26 12.57
N SER A 25 -6.07 7.63 13.69
CA SER A 25 -4.78 6.97 13.94
C SER A 25 -5.02 5.58 14.56
N TRP A 26 -4.10 4.67 14.28
CA TRP A 26 -4.04 3.31 14.79
C TRP A 26 -2.75 3.05 15.59
N ASP A 27 -1.95 4.08 15.83
CA ASP A 27 -0.85 4.06 16.79
C ASP A 27 -1.30 4.66 18.13
N PRO A 28 -1.29 3.91 19.24
CA PRO A 28 -1.10 2.44 19.36
C PRO A 28 -2.37 1.64 18.97
N PRO A 29 -2.25 0.32 18.67
CA PRO A 29 -1.09 -0.55 18.89
C PRO A 29 -0.16 -0.74 17.69
N TYR A 30 -0.47 -0.19 16.51
CA TYR A 30 0.29 -0.41 15.29
C TYR A 30 1.32 0.71 15.10
N THR A 31 2.60 0.37 15.18
CA THR A 31 3.71 1.34 15.28
C THR A 31 4.33 1.69 13.93
N ALA A 32 4.05 0.91 12.88
CA ALA A 32 4.50 1.23 11.53
C ALA A 32 3.95 2.60 11.11
N PRO A 33 4.79 3.53 10.64
CA PRO A 33 4.33 4.86 10.25
C PRO A 33 3.40 4.80 9.04
N THR A 34 2.25 5.47 9.15
CA THR A 34 1.37 5.72 8.00
C THR A 34 2.09 6.55 6.95
N HIS A 35 2.08 6.08 5.71
CA HIS A 35 2.91 6.61 4.64
C HIS A 35 2.09 7.19 3.49
N THR A 36 1.14 6.43 2.93
CA THR A 36 0.36 6.87 1.75
C THR A 36 -1.13 6.76 1.99
N PHE A 37 -1.89 7.81 1.66
CA PHE A 37 -3.36 7.79 1.63
C PHE A 37 -3.85 7.96 0.19
N LEU A 38 -4.53 6.95 -0.35
CA LEU A 38 -4.98 6.86 -1.74
C LEU A 38 -6.50 6.69 -1.82
N PRO A 39 -7.27 7.76 -2.11
CA PRO A 39 -8.70 7.64 -2.37
C PRO A 39 -8.98 6.82 -3.63
N VAL A 40 -9.97 5.91 -3.57
CA VAL A 40 -10.49 5.24 -4.76
C VAL A 40 -11.35 6.24 -5.54
N PRO A 41 -11.08 6.50 -6.83
CA PRO A 41 -11.72 7.58 -7.58
C PRO A 41 -13.18 7.30 -7.96
N HIS A 42 -13.72 6.14 -7.58
CA HIS A 42 -15.08 5.72 -7.88
C HIS A 42 -15.73 4.98 -6.73
N LEU A 43 -17.05 4.87 -6.79
CA LEU A 43 -17.82 4.14 -5.81
C LEU A 43 -17.62 2.63 -6.00
N ILE A 44 -17.44 1.94 -4.88
CA ILE A 44 -17.56 0.48 -4.81
C ILE A 44 -18.76 0.20 -3.92
N ARG A 45 -19.73 -0.60 -4.38
CA ARG A 45 -20.97 -0.88 -3.62
C ARG A 45 -21.69 0.39 -3.10
N ASN A 46 -21.70 1.44 -3.94
CA ASN A 46 -22.30 2.75 -3.63
C ASN A 46 -21.67 3.49 -2.43
N ARG A 47 -20.41 3.18 -2.09
CA ARG A 47 -19.65 3.78 -0.98
C ARG A 47 -18.28 4.27 -1.48
N ARG A 48 -17.69 5.23 -0.75
CA ARG A 48 -16.33 5.74 -1.03
C ARG A 48 -15.32 5.04 -0.13
N PHE A 49 -14.18 4.67 -0.71
CA PHE A 49 -13.10 4.00 -0.01
C PHE A 49 -11.76 4.68 -0.27
N ALA A 50 -10.82 4.47 0.64
CA ALA A 50 -9.40 4.79 0.46
C ALA A 50 -8.54 3.60 0.84
N VAL A 51 -7.44 3.45 0.13
CA VAL A 51 -6.33 2.56 0.49
C VAL A 51 -5.34 3.38 1.30
N VAL A 52 -4.82 2.82 2.37
CA VAL A 52 -3.73 3.44 3.14
C VAL A 52 -2.62 2.42 3.31
N THR A 53 -1.37 2.81 3.09
CA THR A 53 -0.22 1.97 3.43
C THR A 53 0.51 2.58 4.60
N ASP A 54 0.84 1.72 5.57
CA ASP A 54 1.97 1.99 6.45
C ASP A 54 3.27 1.64 5.70
N GLU A 55 4.40 2.17 6.16
CA GLU A 55 5.73 1.88 5.63
C GLU A 55 6.60 1.21 6.69
N ASP A 56 7.28 0.13 6.31
CA ASP A 56 8.38 -0.40 7.10
C ASP A 56 9.60 0.54 7.01
N VAL A 57 9.96 1.12 8.16
CA VAL A 57 11.09 2.04 8.31
C VAL A 57 12.25 1.42 9.09
N THR A 58 12.11 0.17 9.51
CA THR A 58 13.08 -0.52 10.36
C THR A 58 13.90 -1.52 9.56
N ASP A 59 15.22 -1.39 9.63
CA ASP A 59 16.11 -2.34 8.98
C ASP A 59 16.47 -3.50 9.95
N ASP A 60 16.41 -3.27 11.26
CA ASP A 60 17.08 -4.13 12.26
C ASP A 60 16.19 -5.23 12.86
N VAL A 61 14.86 -5.04 12.85
CA VAL A 61 13.88 -5.91 13.48
C VAL A 61 12.68 -6.06 12.57
N LEU A 62 12.19 -7.28 12.38
CA LEU A 62 10.89 -7.51 11.73
C LEU A 62 9.79 -7.09 12.71
N GLU A 63 9.06 -6.02 12.41
CA GLU A 63 7.88 -5.63 13.18
C GLU A 63 6.82 -6.75 13.12
N ASP A 64 6.08 -6.93 14.22
CA ASP A 64 4.96 -7.88 14.29
C ASP A 64 3.67 -7.16 14.74
N PRO A 65 2.71 -6.95 13.83
CA PRO A 65 2.76 -7.29 12.41
C PRO A 65 3.69 -6.34 11.62
N PRO A 66 4.28 -6.78 10.49
CA PRO A 66 5.02 -5.90 9.59
C PRO A 66 4.09 -4.87 8.95
N ALA A 67 4.61 -3.71 8.52
CA ALA A 67 3.83 -2.65 7.88
C ALA A 67 2.92 -3.20 6.76
N PHE A 68 1.68 -2.72 6.70
CA PHE A 68 0.62 -3.35 5.90
C PHE A 68 -0.34 -2.34 5.26
N MET A 69 -1.29 -2.85 4.48
CA MET A 69 -2.30 -2.03 3.80
C MET A 69 -3.63 -2.04 4.58
N TRP A 70 -4.19 -0.86 4.80
CA TRP A 70 -5.54 -0.64 5.30
C TRP A 70 -6.51 -0.30 4.16
N ILE A 71 -7.78 -0.66 4.35
CA ILE A 71 -8.90 -0.13 3.58
C ILE A 71 -9.80 0.65 4.52
N LEU A 72 -10.02 1.93 4.21
CA LEU A 72 -10.90 2.83 4.95
C LEU A 72 -12.17 3.08 4.15
N ASP A 73 -13.32 2.98 4.81
CA ASP A 73 -14.56 3.58 4.32
C ASP A 73 -14.57 5.07 4.63
N ILE A 74 -14.62 5.89 3.59
CA ILE A 74 -14.62 7.35 3.66
C ILE A 74 -15.92 7.92 3.06
N THR A 75 -17.01 7.14 3.10
CA THR A 75 -18.32 7.61 2.62
C THR A 75 -18.76 8.88 3.35
N ASN A 76 -18.52 8.90 4.67
CA ASN A 76 -18.59 10.09 5.50
C ASN A 76 -17.15 10.55 5.82
N GLU A 77 -16.70 11.60 5.15
CA GLU A 77 -15.36 12.18 5.35
C GLU A 77 -15.13 12.72 6.77
N ALA A 78 -16.18 13.02 7.53
CA ALA A 78 -16.04 13.40 8.93
C ALA A 78 -15.77 12.21 9.88
N ARG A 79 -15.90 10.97 9.37
CA ARG A 79 -15.68 9.75 10.14
C ARG A 79 -15.15 8.61 9.25
N PRO A 80 -13.87 8.67 8.83
CA PRO A 80 -13.20 7.53 8.21
C PRO A 80 -13.20 6.31 9.13
N VAL A 81 -13.50 5.13 8.58
CA VAL A 81 -13.54 3.88 9.37
C VAL A 81 -12.70 2.81 8.68
N PRO A 82 -11.67 2.24 9.33
CA PRO A 82 -11.00 1.05 8.83
C PRO A 82 -12.00 -0.13 8.71
N VAL A 83 -12.05 -0.78 7.54
CA VAL A 83 -12.98 -1.88 7.27
C VAL A 83 -12.30 -3.20 6.91
N ALA A 84 -11.03 -3.15 6.49
CA ALA A 84 -10.23 -4.34 6.23
C ALA A 84 -8.73 -3.99 6.24
N THR A 85 -7.90 -5.02 6.32
CA THR A 85 -6.45 -4.95 6.14
C THR A 85 -6.02 -6.02 5.13
N TYR A 86 -4.83 -5.84 4.56
CA TYR A 86 -4.15 -6.83 3.73
C TYR A 86 -2.70 -6.93 4.17
N HIS A 87 -2.24 -8.17 4.35
CA HIS A 87 -0.90 -8.52 4.81
C HIS A 87 -0.28 -9.53 3.85
N VAL A 88 1.04 -9.51 3.76
CA VAL A 88 1.84 -10.57 3.13
C VAL A 88 2.50 -11.37 4.24
N ASP A 89 2.46 -12.70 4.14
CA ASP A 89 3.14 -13.60 5.07
C ASP A 89 4.67 -13.41 4.95
N PRO A 90 5.38 -13.08 6.05
CA PRO A 90 6.83 -12.93 6.04
C PRO A 90 7.59 -14.24 5.79
N ALA A 91 6.94 -15.41 5.92
CA ALA A 91 7.58 -16.70 5.80
C ALA A 91 8.33 -16.86 4.45
N GLY A 92 9.65 -17.02 4.52
CA GLY A 92 10.52 -17.20 3.36
C GLY A 92 10.80 -15.93 2.55
N LEU A 93 10.25 -14.78 2.96
CA LEU A 93 10.43 -13.49 2.28
C LEU A 93 11.18 -12.48 3.16
N ALA A 94 10.89 -12.45 4.46
CA ALA A 94 11.56 -11.58 5.40
C ALA A 94 12.94 -12.14 5.77
N VAL A 95 13.94 -11.27 5.80
CA VAL A 95 15.30 -11.59 6.29
C VAL A 95 15.69 -10.53 7.32
N PRO A 96 16.13 -10.93 8.54
CA PRO A 96 16.59 -9.97 9.54
C PRO A 96 17.69 -9.06 8.99
N GLY A 97 17.64 -7.77 9.31
CA GLY A 97 18.54 -6.77 8.72
C GLY A 97 18.02 -6.15 7.41
N HIS A 98 16.82 -6.52 6.96
CA HIS A 98 16.20 -6.03 5.73
C HIS A 98 14.71 -5.76 5.93
N ARG A 99 14.20 -4.71 5.28
CA ARG A 99 12.79 -4.34 5.36
C ARG A 99 11.87 -5.40 4.77
N PHE A 100 10.76 -5.63 5.44
CA PHE A 100 9.64 -6.43 4.99
C PHE A 100 8.34 -5.75 5.41
N GLY A 101 7.55 -5.31 4.44
CA GLY A 101 6.29 -4.62 4.69
C GLY A 101 5.82 -3.85 3.47
N ALA A 102 4.61 -3.30 3.57
CA ALA A 102 4.10 -2.35 2.60
C ALA A 102 5.02 -1.11 2.53
N HIS A 103 5.03 -0.46 1.36
CA HIS A 103 5.72 0.80 1.16
C HIS A 103 4.83 1.81 0.42
N GLN A 104 4.69 1.65 -0.90
CA GLN A 104 3.94 2.57 -1.75
C GLN A 104 2.98 1.80 -2.66
N PRO A 105 1.70 2.17 -2.71
CA PRO A 105 0.83 1.78 -3.81
C PRO A 105 1.17 2.59 -5.07
N TRP A 106 0.86 2.06 -6.25
CA TRP A 106 0.66 2.91 -7.42
C TRP A 106 -0.49 3.87 -7.12
N GLU A 107 -0.28 5.18 -7.25
CA GLU A 107 -1.18 6.22 -6.72
C GLU A 107 -2.46 6.40 -7.54
N HIS A 108 -2.92 5.35 -8.21
CA HIS A 108 -4.17 5.28 -8.93
C HIS A 108 -4.81 3.91 -8.71
N VAL A 109 -6.13 3.91 -8.61
CA VAL A 109 -6.94 2.69 -8.66
C VAL A 109 -7.84 2.77 -9.88
N ARG A 110 -7.68 1.82 -10.81
CA ARG A 110 -8.52 1.73 -12.02
C ARG A 110 -9.87 1.11 -11.71
N LYS A 111 -10.77 1.12 -12.70
CA LYS A 111 -12.12 0.55 -12.60
C LYS A 111 -12.16 -0.95 -12.35
N ASP A 112 -11.04 -1.64 -12.60
CA ASP A 112 -10.82 -3.05 -12.27
C ASP A 112 -10.63 -3.30 -10.76
N ASN A 113 -10.51 -2.24 -9.95
CA ASN A 113 -10.29 -2.28 -8.51
C ASN A 113 -9.01 -3.03 -8.12
N ILE A 114 -7.99 -3.04 -8.97
CA ILE A 114 -6.69 -3.59 -8.61
C ILE A 114 -5.80 -2.50 -8.00
N VAL A 115 -5.29 -2.78 -6.81
CA VAL A 115 -4.26 -1.98 -6.14
C VAL A 115 -2.93 -2.67 -6.37
N PHE A 116 -2.02 -2.00 -7.06
CA PHE A 116 -0.62 -2.45 -7.17
C PHE A 116 0.19 -1.82 -6.04
N LEU A 117 0.99 -2.63 -5.33
CA LEU A 117 1.78 -2.20 -4.18
C LEU A 117 3.22 -2.67 -4.31
N ALA A 118 4.17 -1.80 -3.95
CA ALA A 118 5.52 -2.19 -3.59
C ALA A 118 5.56 -2.66 -2.13
N TRP A 119 6.20 -3.81 -1.90
CA TRP A 119 6.27 -4.49 -0.61
C TRP A 119 7.71 -4.90 -0.26
N PHE A 120 8.71 -4.03 -0.39
CA PHE A 120 10.13 -4.35 -0.12
C PHE A 120 10.56 -5.76 -0.59
N SER A 121 10.96 -6.63 0.33
CA SER A 121 11.34 -8.04 0.07
C SER A 121 10.18 -8.94 -0.37
N GLY A 122 8.94 -8.52 -0.11
CA GLY A 122 7.73 -9.07 -0.69
C GLY A 122 7.46 -8.64 -2.14
N GLY A 123 8.25 -7.78 -2.77
CA GLY A 123 8.13 -7.49 -4.20
C GLY A 123 6.89 -6.65 -4.57
N VAL A 124 6.35 -6.87 -5.76
CA VAL A 124 5.09 -6.27 -6.25
C VAL A 124 3.90 -7.15 -5.86
N ARG A 125 2.84 -6.52 -5.35
CA ARG A 125 1.57 -7.16 -5.01
C ARG A 125 0.44 -6.55 -5.82
N ALA A 126 -0.43 -7.37 -6.40
CA ALA A 126 -1.67 -6.93 -7.02
C ALA A 126 -2.85 -7.43 -6.18
N VAL A 127 -3.64 -6.50 -5.64
CA VAL A 127 -4.72 -6.78 -4.69
C VAL A 127 -6.06 -6.30 -5.25
N ASP A 128 -7.00 -7.22 -5.40
CA ASP A 128 -8.39 -6.95 -5.80
C ASP A 128 -9.20 -6.43 -4.61
N ILE A 129 -9.71 -5.21 -4.73
CA ILE A 129 -10.56 -4.54 -3.73
C ILE A 129 -12.02 -4.40 -4.20
N SER A 130 -12.47 -5.16 -5.21
CA SER A 130 -13.88 -5.19 -5.64
C SER A 130 -14.84 -5.54 -4.50
N ASN A 131 -14.35 -6.24 -3.48
CA ASN A 131 -14.95 -6.31 -2.16
C ASN A 131 -14.03 -5.63 -1.12
N PRO A 132 -14.25 -4.35 -0.77
CA PRO A 132 -13.38 -3.60 0.13
C PRO A 132 -13.29 -4.17 1.55
N TYR A 133 -14.24 -5.04 1.93
CA TYR A 133 -14.26 -5.73 3.23
C TYR A 133 -13.46 -7.03 3.23
N ARG A 134 -12.96 -7.48 2.07
CA ARG A 134 -12.19 -8.71 1.87
C ARG A 134 -11.20 -8.54 0.71
N PRO A 135 -10.16 -7.71 0.87
CA PRO A 135 -9.11 -7.58 -0.14
C PRO A 135 -8.47 -8.94 -0.42
N ARG A 136 -8.14 -9.21 -1.68
CA ARG A 136 -7.58 -10.49 -2.10
C ARG A 136 -6.40 -10.28 -3.04
N GLU A 137 -5.25 -10.85 -2.71
CA GLU A 137 -4.12 -10.92 -3.65
C GLU A 137 -4.54 -11.73 -4.88
N VAL A 138 -4.28 -11.18 -6.07
CA VAL A 138 -4.56 -11.81 -7.36
C VAL A 138 -3.30 -12.10 -8.16
N ALA A 139 -2.18 -11.44 -7.85
CA ALA A 139 -0.87 -11.75 -8.37
C ALA A 139 0.22 -11.18 -7.47
N ALA A 140 1.41 -11.77 -7.56
CA ALA A 140 2.63 -11.25 -6.97
C ALA A 140 3.81 -11.47 -7.92
N TYR A 141 4.79 -10.57 -7.85
CA TYR A 141 6.07 -10.72 -8.51
C TYR A 141 7.17 -10.26 -7.57
N ILE A 142 8.14 -11.13 -7.31
CA ILE A 142 9.32 -10.78 -6.50
C ILE A 142 10.51 -10.76 -7.47
N PRO A 143 11.17 -9.61 -7.67
CA PRO A 143 12.36 -9.57 -8.50
C PRO A 143 13.49 -10.39 -7.86
N PRO A 144 14.50 -10.83 -8.63
CA PRO A 144 15.68 -11.45 -8.07
C PRO A 144 16.33 -10.59 -6.98
N ALA A 145 17.01 -11.22 -6.02
CA ALA A 145 17.80 -10.47 -5.05
C ALA A 145 19.11 -10.00 -5.70
N GLY A 146 19.10 -8.78 -6.22
CA GLY A 146 20.19 -8.29 -7.06
C GLY A 146 21.50 -8.03 -6.36
N GLN A 147 22.58 -8.03 -7.14
CA GLN A 147 23.95 -7.69 -6.67
C GLN A 147 24.42 -8.55 -5.48
N GLY A 148 23.98 -9.81 -5.40
CA GLY A 148 24.35 -10.72 -4.31
C GLY A 148 23.70 -10.39 -2.96
N ARG A 149 22.61 -9.60 -2.96
CA ARG A 149 21.80 -9.33 -1.77
C ARG A 149 20.96 -10.57 -1.42
N PRO A 150 20.54 -10.73 -0.16
CA PRO A 150 19.76 -11.89 0.26
C PRO A 150 18.29 -11.81 -0.16
N VAL A 151 17.76 -10.59 -0.35
CA VAL A 151 16.35 -10.34 -0.73
C VAL A 151 16.23 -9.16 -1.67
N ALA A 152 15.11 -9.14 -2.41
CA ALA A 152 14.62 -7.95 -3.11
C ALA A 152 14.35 -6.80 -2.13
N GLN A 153 14.31 -5.59 -2.66
CA GLN A 153 13.89 -4.37 -1.99
C GLN A 153 13.10 -3.52 -2.99
N THR A 154 11.92 -4.01 -3.37
CA THR A 154 11.02 -3.32 -4.30
C THR A 154 10.46 -2.07 -3.62
N ASN A 155 10.76 -0.92 -4.19
CA ASN A 155 10.52 0.38 -3.59
C ASN A 155 9.36 1.12 -4.23
N ASP A 156 9.05 0.86 -5.49
CA ASP A 156 8.00 1.60 -6.18
C ASP A 156 7.34 0.77 -7.28
N VAL A 157 6.09 1.09 -7.59
CA VAL A 157 5.30 0.48 -8.64
C VAL A 157 4.47 1.51 -9.38
N PHE A 158 4.54 1.48 -10.71
CA PHE A 158 3.76 2.35 -11.58
C PHE A 158 3.06 1.53 -12.66
N VAL A 159 1.81 1.84 -13.00
CA VAL A 159 1.09 1.16 -14.09
C VAL A 159 0.75 2.14 -15.20
N ASP A 160 1.27 1.90 -16.39
CA ASP A 160 1.00 2.77 -17.55
C ASP A 160 -0.36 2.49 -18.20
N HIS A 161 -0.80 3.39 -19.07
CA HIS A 161 -2.08 3.29 -19.76
C HIS A 161 -2.23 2.04 -20.66
N ARG A 162 -1.12 1.37 -21.01
CA ARG A 162 -1.13 0.13 -21.79
C ARG A 162 -1.31 -1.11 -20.90
N GLY A 163 -1.20 -0.95 -19.59
CA GLY A 163 -1.32 -2.02 -18.60
C GLY A 163 0.02 -2.64 -18.21
N PHE A 164 1.15 -2.05 -18.62
CA PHE A 164 2.45 -2.49 -18.13
C PHE A 164 2.69 -1.98 -16.72
N VAL A 165 3.19 -2.88 -15.87
CA VAL A 165 3.56 -2.61 -14.49
C VAL A 165 5.07 -2.45 -14.43
N TYR A 166 5.51 -1.28 -14.00
CA TYR A 166 6.90 -0.90 -13.82
C TYR A 166 7.22 -1.01 -12.35
N ALA A 167 8.18 -1.85 -11.99
CA ALA A 167 8.60 -2.05 -10.61
C ALA A 167 10.06 -1.65 -10.45
N ILE A 168 10.36 -0.77 -9.51
CA ILE A 168 11.73 -0.36 -9.19
C ILE A 168 12.17 -1.08 -7.93
N ASP A 169 13.23 -1.86 -8.06
CA ASP A 169 13.94 -2.50 -6.97
C ASP A 169 15.26 -1.78 -6.67
N ARG A 170 15.59 -1.59 -5.38
CA ARG A 170 16.81 -0.88 -4.96
C ARG A 170 18.09 -1.55 -5.44
N TYR A 171 18.06 -2.85 -5.72
CA TYR A 171 19.25 -3.65 -6.04
C TYR A 171 19.25 -4.20 -7.47
N GLU A 172 18.08 -4.59 -8.00
CA GLU A 172 17.94 -5.08 -9.39
C GLU A 172 17.62 -3.97 -10.41
N GLY A 173 17.12 -2.80 -9.96
CA GLY A 173 16.69 -1.74 -10.86
C GLY A 173 15.27 -1.96 -11.39
N LEU A 174 15.04 -1.73 -12.70
CA LEU A 174 13.70 -1.67 -13.28
C LEU A 174 13.26 -3.03 -13.85
N SER A 175 12.14 -3.55 -13.35
CA SER A 175 11.36 -4.63 -13.99
C SER A 175 10.14 -4.06 -14.73
N VAL A 176 9.84 -4.59 -15.92
CA VAL A 176 8.61 -4.29 -16.66
C VAL A 176 7.81 -5.57 -16.79
N LEU A 177 6.58 -5.56 -16.27
CA LEU A 177 5.72 -6.72 -16.13
C LEU A 177 4.40 -6.47 -16.88
N GLU A 178 3.72 -7.54 -17.21
CA GLU A 178 2.35 -7.51 -17.72
C GLU A 178 1.45 -8.24 -16.73
N PHE A 179 0.38 -7.58 -16.27
CA PHE A 179 -0.63 -8.22 -15.43
C PHE A 179 -1.70 -8.87 -16.31
N ARG A 180 -1.93 -10.16 -16.11
CA ARG A 180 -2.98 -10.92 -16.77
C ARG A 180 -3.83 -11.61 -15.71
N TRP A 181 -5.15 -11.53 -15.87
CA TRP A 181 -6.06 -12.37 -15.12
C TRP A 181 -5.83 -13.83 -15.51
N ALA A 182 -5.84 -14.72 -14.52
CA ALA A 182 -5.92 -16.14 -14.80
C ALA A 182 -7.29 -16.44 -15.45
N GLU A 183 -7.26 -17.15 -16.58
CA GLU A 183 -8.46 -17.66 -17.26
C GLU A 183 -9.20 -18.72 -16.42
#